data_AF-A0A0M0JEY0-F1
#
_entry.id   AF-A0A0M0JEY0-F1
#
_cell.length_a   1.000
_cell.length_b   1.000
_cell.length_c   1.000
_cell.angle_alpha   90.00
_cell.angle_beta   90.00
_cell.angle_gamma   90.00
#
_symmetry.space_group_name_H-M   'P 1'
#
loop_
_entity.id
_entity.type
_entity.pdbx_description
1 polymer ?
#
loop_
_entity_poly.entity_id
_entity_poly.type
_entity_poly.pdbx_seq_one_letter_code
_entity_poly.pdbx_strand_id
1 'polypeptide(L)'
;MKYAVIDSGPLIKGVRLETIGAERYVTVPEVLLELRDRHVRERLASLPFELETREPSQEALDVIRKFAKLTGDLPALSAIDIRVLALAWLLEKETKNGVEHLRTTPLPPGAARSRRPPADEPSSSTAQGMEDEPAIADDGEDELDESESVLMQMNLKLLGADGMILRSVKQWVMRCSGCFTQQSSLESQFCSKCGNMSLVRLQAVVDDRGQQRLLPESKAPARVRSTNTRGTKFPLPMPVAGRHAHNLILAEDQLAEAVDKARRQGKAKMEDVFDPDYSLEDHFGRAGSKRPVRNPNAGSAMPKVGYGKRVNPNDVRARPKRT
;
A
#
# COMPACT_ATOMS: atom_id res chain seq x y z
N MET A 1 26.03 11.10 13.37
CA MET A 1 24.59 10.98 13.69
C MET A 1 24.49 10.15 14.96
N LYS A 2 23.79 10.63 16.00
CA LYS A 2 23.84 9.97 17.32
C LYS A 2 23.05 8.65 17.36
N TYR A 3 21.85 8.64 16.79
CA TYR A 3 20.98 7.47 16.76
C TYR A 3 20.47 7.23 15.34
N ALA A 4 20.44 5.98 14.90
CA ALA A 4 19.68 5.52 13.74
C ALA A 4 18.58 4.57 14.19
N VAL A 5 17.32 4.91 13.89
CA VAL A 5 16.19 4.02 14.13
C VAL A 5 16.00 3.11 12.93
N ILE A 6 16.03 1.80 13.17
CA ILE A 6 15.99 0.80 12.13
C ILE A 6 14.62 0.11 12.12
N ASP A 7 13.96 0.17 10.98
CA ASP A 7 12.72 -0.56 10.69
C ASP A 7 13.01 -1.99 10.19
N SER A 8 11.97 -2.81 10.03
CA SER A 8 12.04 -4.16 9.50
C SER A 8 12.55 -4.20 8.04
N GLY A 9 12.15 -3.23 7.21
CA GLY A 9 12.48 -3.18 5.78
C GLY A 9 13.98 -3.29 5.47
N PRO A 10 14.84 -2.41 6.00
CA PRO A 10 16.29 -2.50 5.82
C PRO A 10 16.90 -3.84 6.26
N LEU A 11 16.37 -4.45 7.32
CA LEU A 11 16.83 -5.74 7.85
C LEU A 11 16.47 -6.89 6.91
N ILE A 12 15.24 -6.89 6.40
CA ILE A 12 14.74 -7.87 5.43
C ILE A 12 15.52 -7.75 4.10
N LYS A 13 15.67 -6.52 3.59
CA LYS A 13 16.40 -6.23 2.34
C LYS A 13 17.90 -6.51 2.44
N GLY A 14 18.45 -6.62 3.64
CA GLY A 14 19.88 -6.91 3.81
C GLY A 14 20.78 -5.71 3.59
N VAL A 15 20.28 -4.52 3.91
CA VAL A 15 21.03 -3.29 3.79
C VAL A 15 22.25 -3.34 4.71
N ARG A 16 23.40 -2.88 4.21
CA ARG A 16 24.63 -2.74 5.00
C ARG A 16 24.52 -1.53 5.92
N LEU A 17 23.86 -1.72 7.05
CA LEU A 17 23.57 -0.65 8.01
C LEU A 17 24.85 0.03 8.56
N GLU A 18 25.98 -0.67 8.52
CA GLU A 18 27.28 -0.14 8.97
C GLU A 18 27.69 1.11 8.20
N THR A 19 27.30 1.21 6.92
CA THR A 19 27.72 2.32 6.05
C THR A 19 27.02 3.63 6.40
N ILE A 20 25.97 3.58 7.22
CA ILE A 20 25.24 4.76 7.70
C ILE A 20 26.09 5.60 8.65
N GLY A 21 27.00 4.99 9.42
CA GLY A 21 27.89 5.70 10.34
C GLY A 21 27.18 6.36 11.53
N ALA A 22 26.14 5.72 12.07
CA ALA A 22 25.51 6.15 13.31
C ALA A 22 26.28 5.63 14.54
N GLU A 23 26.31 6.40 15.63
CA GLU A 23 26.96 5.95 16.88
C GLU A 23 26.21 4.79 17.53
N ARG A 24 24.87 4.82 17.46
CA ARG A 24 23.99 3.79 18.00
C ARG A 24 22.88 3.44 17.04
N TYR A 25 22.64 2.16 16.87
CA TYR A 25 21.55 1.60 16.08
C TYR A 25 20.48 1.12 17.04
N VAL A 26 19.26 1.63 16.88
CA VAL A 26 18.16 1.37 17.81
C VAL A 26 16.95 0.85 17.05
N THR A 27 16.26 -0.13 17.61
CA THR A 27 14.97 -0.59 17.12
C THR A 27 14.02 -0.89 18.28
N VAL A 28 12.79 -1.26 17.95
CA VAL A 28 11.77 -1.64 18.92
C VAL A 28 11.81 -3.18 19.08
N PRO A 29 11.71 -3.74 20.30
CA PRO A 29 11.78 -5.19 20.50
C PRO A 29 10.78 -6.00 19.66
N GLU A 30 9.59 -5.47 19.40
CA GLU A 30 8.59 -6.13 18.56
C GLU A 30 9.05 -6.38 17.12
N VAL A 31 9.87 -5.50 16.54
CA VAL A 31 10.43 -5.68 15.18
C VAL A 31 11.29 -6.94 15.14
N LEU A 32 12.15 -7.16 16.14
CA LEU A 32 13.01 -8.35 16.19
C LEU A 32 12.22 -9.65 16.38
N LEU A 33 11.10 -9.60 17.10
CA LEU A 33 10.21 -10.75 17.29
C LEU A 33 9.45 -11.12 16.01
N GLU A 34 9.17 -10.13 15.16
CA GLU A 34 8.51 -10.31 13.87
C GLU A 34 9.43 -10.98 12.83
N LEU A 35 10.74 -10.72 12.91
CA LEU A 35 11.74 -11.29 12.00
C LEU A 35 11.98 -12.79 12.28
N ARG A 36 11.14 -13.62 11.64
CA ARG A 36 11.19 -15.09 11.76
C ARG A 36 12.05 -15.78 10.71
N ASP A 37 12.39 -15.07 9.63
CA ASP A 37 13.17 -15.62 8.54
C ASP A 37 14.58 -16.04 9.01
N ARG A 38 15.00 -17.25 8.63
CA ARG A 38 16.30 -17.81 8.97
C ARG A 38 17.45 -16.96 8.44
N HIS A 39 17.40 -16.50 7.18
CA HIS A 39 18.45 -15.68 6.58
C HIS A 39 18.59 -14.33 7.28
N VAL A 40 17.46 -13.71 7.64
CA VAL A 40 17.49 -12.43 8.37
C VAL A 40 18.08 -12.62 9.76
N ARG A 41 17.75 -13.70 10.46
CA ARG A 41 18.33 -14.02 11.78
C ARG A 41 19.82 -14.31 11.75
N GLU A 42 20.27 -15.10 10.77
CA GLU A 42 21.70 -15.36 10.57
C GLU A 42 22.46 -14.05 10.28
N ARG A 43 21.87 -13.18 9.45
CA ARG A 43 22.44 -11.85 9.16
C ARG A 43 22.49 -10.97 10.42
N LEU A 44 21.40 -10.89 11.19
CA LEU A 44 21.35 -10.16 12.46
C LEU A 44 22.42 -10.63 13.45
N ALA A 45 22.63 -11.95 13.55
CA ALA A 45 23.67 -12.52 14.41
C ALA A 45 25.10 -12.20 13.94
N SER A 46 25.28 -11.87 12.67
CA SER A 46 26.57 -11.53 12.05
C SER A 46 26.84 -10.02 11.94
N LEU A 47 25.95 -9.17 12.46
CA LEU A 47 26.14 -7.73 12.40
C LEU A 47 27.41 -7.31 13.16
N PRO A 48 28.23 -6.40 12.60
CA PRO A 48 29.47 -5.96 13.23
C PRO A 48 29.24 -4.86 14.29
N PHE A 49 27.99 -4.58 14.63
CA PHE A 49 27.57 -3.64 15.67
C PHE A 49 26.37 -4.22 16.43
N GLU A 50 26.12 -3.69 17.62
CA GLU A 50 24.99 -4.07 18.45
C GLU A 50 23.74 -3.26 18.07
N LEU A 51 22.62 -3.94 17.86
CA LEU A 51 21.32 -3.33 17.62
C LEU A 51 20.57 -3.22 18.95
N GLU A 52 20.55 -2.01 19.52
CA GLU A 52 19.92 -1.73 20.81
C GLU A 52 18.38 -1.77 20.68
N THR A 53 17.69 -2.40 21.63
CA THR A 53 16.23 -2.35 21.71
C THR A 53 15.76 -1.30 22.70
N ARG A 54 14.81 -0.46 22.31
CA ARG A 54 14.24 0.56 23.18
C ARG A 54 12.73 0.66 23.04
N GLU A 55 12.05 0.86 24.17
CA GLU A 55 10.61 1.07 24.19
C GLU A 55 10.25 2.56 24.01
N PRO A 56 9.27 2.87 23.14
CA PRO A 56 8.76 4.23 23.00
C PRO A 56 7.90 4.64 24.20
N SER A 57 7.87 5.94 24.51
CA SER A 57 6.99 6.48 25.55
C SER A 57 5.53 6.56 25.08
N GLN A 58 4.58 6.50 26.01
CA GLN A 58 3.15 6.67 25.69
C GLN A 58 2.85 8.04 25.08
N GLU A 59 3.55 9.09 25.51
CA GLU A 59 3.46 10.43 24.91
C GLU A 59 3.79 10.37 23.40
N ALA A 60 4.89 9.71 23.03
CA ALA A 60 5.30 9.60 21.64
C ALA A 60 4.27 8.82 20.81
N LEU A 61 3.74 7.72 21.34
CA LEU A 61 2.70 6.93 20.67
C LEU A 61 1.44 7.77 20.41
N ASP A 62 1.00 8.57 21.38
CA ASP A 62 -0.17 9.43 21.23
C ASP A 62 0.06 10.53 20.20
N VAL A 63 1.26 11.12 20.16
CA VAL A 63 1.62 12.13 19.16
C VAL A 63 1.58 11.53 17.76
N ILE A 64 2.21 10.37 17.55
CA ILE A 64 2.21 9.69 16.24
C ILE A 64 0.80 9.30 15.82
N ARG A 65 0.00 8.70 16.70
CA ARG A 65 -1.39 8.33 16.40
C ARG A 65 -2.24 9.53 16.02
N LYS A 66 -2.10 10.64 16.75
CA LYS A 66 -2.80 11.90 16.43
C LYS A 66 -2.36 12.44 15.08
N PHE A 67 -1.06 12.46 14.81
CA PHE A 67 -0.53 12.95 13.54
C PHE A 67 -0.97 12.07 12.36
N ALA A 68 -0.80 10.75 12.44
CA ALA A 68 -1.23 9.80 11.41
C ALA A 68 -2.75 9.81 11.17
N LYS A 69 -3.54 10.14 12.19
CA LYS A 69 -4.99 10.36 12.03
C LYS A 69 -5.29 11.62 11.22
N LEU A 70 -4.49 12.67 11.37
CA LEU A 70 -4.62 13.92 10.61
C LEU A 70 -4.13 13.78 9.17
N THR A 71 -3.07 13.00 8.91
CA THR A 71 -2.62 12.69 7.54
C THR A 71 -3.57 11.72 6.83
N GLY A 72 -4.27 10.90 7.63
CA GLY A 72 -5.15 9.86 7.16
C GLY A 72 -4.46 8.50 7.07
N ASP A 73 -3.15 8.39 7.29
CA ASP A 73 -2.37 7.16 7.09
C ASP A 73 -2.56 6.11 8.20
N LEU A 74 -3.18 6.48 9.32
CA LEU A 74 -3.37 5.58 10.48
C LEU A 74 -3.94 4.19 10.14
N PRO A 75 -4.95 4.01 9.25
CA PRO A 75 -5.47 2.68 8.93
C PRO A 75 -4.51 1.80 8.13
N ALA A 76 -3.52 2.39 7.47
CA ALA A 76 -2.51 1.67 6.71
C ALA A 76 -1.31 1.26 7.59
N LEU A 77 -1.03 2.02 8.66
CA LEU A 77 0.08 1.72 9.57
C LEU A 77 -0.21 0.54 10.50
N SER A 78 0.75 -0.36 10.60
CA SER A 78 0.75 -1.45 11.57
C SER A 78 0.97 -0.95 13.00
N ALA A 79 0.64 -1.80 13.98
CA ALA A 79 0.92 -1.49 15.38
C ALA A 79 2.43 -1.37 15.68
N ILE A 80 3.26 -2.09 14.93
CA ILE A 80 4.72 -2.07 15.06
C ILE A 80 5.26 -0.79 14.43
N ASP A 81 4.73 -0.39 13.26
CA ASP A 81 5.13 0.85 12.57
C ASP A 81 4.89 2.05 13.50
N ILE A 82 3.72 2.13 14.14
CA ILE A 82 3.41 3.21 15.10
C ILE A 82 4.45 3.26 16.23
N ARG A 83 4.96 2.11 16.70
CA ARG A 83 5.99 2.06 17.74
C ARG A 83 7.36 2.51 17.22
N VAL A 84 7.75 2.10 16.02
CA VAL A 84 9.00 2.52 15.38
C VAL A 84 8.99 4.03 15.13
N LEU A 85 7.90 4.56 14.58
CA LEU A 85 7.66 5.98 14.39
C LEU A 85 7.75 6.77 15.71
N ALA A 86 7.14 6.23 16.78
CA ALA A 86 7.17 6.85 18.10
C ALA A 86 8.57 6.84 18.71
N LEU A 87 9.34 5.77 18.49
CA LEU A 87 10.73 5.69 18.93
C LEU A 87 11.59 6.74 18.20
N ALA A 88 11.41 6.92 16.88
CA ALA A 88 12.09 7.95 16.12
C ALA A 88 11.77 9.36 16.64
N TRP A 89 10.50 9.65 16.93
CA TRP A 89 10.09 10.91 17.52
C TRP A 89 10.70 11.15 18.91
N LEU A 90 10.71 10.11 19.76
CA LEU A 90 11.29 10.18 21.11
C LEU A 90 12.79 10.51 21.07
N LEU A 91 13.54 9.80 20.22
CA LEU A 91 14.99 10.00 20.08
C LEU A 91 15.32 11.38 19.49
N GLU A 92 14.50 11.89 18.58
CA GLU A 92 14.67 13.25 18.07
C GLU A 92 14.43 14.29 19.17
N LYS A 93 13.38 14.13 19.98
CA LYS A 93 13.08 14.99 21.14
C LYS A 93 14.26 15.03 22.12
N GLU A 94 14.86 13.90 22.41
CA GLU A 94 16.03 13.79 23.29
C GLU A 94 17.30 14.37 22.69
N THR A 95 17.52 14.18 21.39
CA THR A 95 18.75 14.63 20.73
C THR A 95 18.77 16.15 20.53
N LYS A 96 17.59 16.77 20.30
CA LYS A 96 17.46 18.21 20.07
C LYS A 96 16.91 18.99 21.26
N ASN A 97 16.78 18.36 22.43
CA ASN A 97 16.25 18.96 23.65
C ASN A 97 14.88 19.66 23.45
N GLY A 98 14.03 19.11 22.59
CA GLY A 98 12.77 19.75 22.22
C GLY A 98 12.15 19.21 20.94
N VAL A 99 10.93 19.67 20.66
CA VAL A 99 10.12 19.26 19.51
C VAL A 99 9.72 20.44 18.62
N GLU A 100 10.32 21.61 18.83
CA GLU A 100 9.94 22.86 18.15
C GLU A 100 10.11 22.81 16.63
N HIS A 101 11.07 22.01 16.15
CA HIS A 101 11.30 21.80 14.72
C HIS A 101 10.40 20.74 14.10
N LEU A 102 9.65 19.99 14.91
CA LEU A 102 8.73 18.95 14.44
C LEU A 102 7.34 19.54 14.21
N ARG A 103 6.67 19.06 13.16
CA ARG A 103 5.30 19.48 12.87
C ARG A 103 4.32 18.68 13.71
N THR A 104 3.35 19.38 14.31
CA THR A 104 2.23 18.78 15.04
C THR A 104 1.00 18.57 14.16
N THR A 105 0.93 19.30 13.05
CA THR A 105 -0.14 19.18 12.05
C THR A 105 0.48 19.09 10.65
N PRO A 106 -0.07 18.24 9.76
CA PRO A 106 0.41 18.13 8.40
C PRO A 106 0.07 19.39 7.60
N LEU A 107 0.89 19.69 6.60
CA LEU A 107 0.58 20.77 5.66
C LEU A 107 -0.64 20.39 4.82
N PRO A 108 -1.56 21.32 4.55
CA PRO A 108 -2.70 21.03 3.69
C PRO A 108 -2.19 20.59 2.31
N PRO A 109 -2.88 19.63 1.64
CA PRO A 109 -2.51 19.17 0.32
C PRO A 109 -2.43 20.38 -0.63
N GLY A 110 -1.20 20.74 -1.00
CA GLY A 110 -0.96 21.87 -1.87
C GLY A 110 -1.15 21.43 -3.30
N ALA A 111 -2.06 22.08 -4.03
CA ALA A 111 -1.92 22.18 -5.48
C ALA A 111 -0.66 22.99 -5.76
N ALA A 112 0.51 22.38 -5.58
CA ALA A 112 1.78 23.02 -5.87
C ALA A 112 1.71 23.47 -7.33
N ARG A 113 1.73 24.80 -7.54
CA ARG A 113 1.99 25.39 -8.86
C ARG A 113 3.17 24.64 -9.43
N SER A 114 3.05 24.09 -10.63
CA SER A 114 4.13 23.31 -11.23
C SER A 114 5.41 24.16 -11.26
N ARG A 115 6.30 23.96 -10.28
CA ARG A 115 7.70 24.17 -10.57
C ARG A 115 8.01 23.01 -11.49
N ARG A 116 8.18 23.33 -12.78
CA ARG A 116 8.70 22.38 -13.76
C ARG A 116 9.93 21.71 -13.09
N PRO A 117 10.04 20.37 -13.10
CA PRO A 117 11.35 19.78 -12.83
C PRO A 117 12.37 20.41 -13.79
N PRO A 118 13.65 20.55 -13.40
CA PRO A 118 14.68 21.05 -14.29
C PRO A 118 14.62 20.28 -15.61
N ALA A 119 14.62 21.00 -16.73
CA ALA A 119 14.64 20.39 -18.04
C ALA A 119 15.97 19.67 -18.20
N ASP A 120 15.95 18.35 -18.31
CA ASP A 120 17.07 17.62 -18.89
C ASP A 120 17.10 17.96 -20.39
N GLU A 121 18.23 18.52 -20.82
CA GLU A 121 18.56 18.92 -22.20
C GLU A 121 18.59 17.72 -23.16
N PRO A 122 18.44 17.95 -24.49
CA PRO A 122 17.93 16.95 -25.41
C PRO A 122 19.02 16.08 -26.02
N SER A 123 18.84 14.75 -26.00
CA SER A 123 19.58 13.85 -26.89
C SER A 123 18.74 13.53 -28.13
N SER A 124 19.09 14.19 -29.22
CA SER A 124 19.12 13.73 -30.63
C SER A 124 18.15 12.62 -31.06
N SER A 125 17.31 12.99 -32.02
CA SER A 125 16.47 12.19 -32.90
C SER A 125 17.10 10.89 -33.43
N THR A 126 16.32 9.81 -33.45
CA THR A 126 16.05 9.01 -34.66
C THR A 126 14.69 8.32 -34.49
N ALA A 127 13.83 8.47 -35.50
CA ALA A 127 12.52 7.85 -35.59
C ALA A 127 12.65 6.42 -36.12
N GLN A 128 11.87 5.49 -35.55
CA GLN A 128 11.10 4.40 -36.20
C GLN A 128 10.92 3.22 -35.23
N GLY A 129 9.70 2.68 -35.19
CA GLY A 129 9.40 1.42 -34.50
C GLY A 129 8.12 1.49 -33.69
N MET A 130 7.02 1.06 -34.30
CA MET A 130 5.73 0.85 -33.66
C MET A 130 5.78 -0.55 -33.06
N GLU A 131 5.91 -0.66 -31.74
CA GLU A 131 5.83 -1.92 -31.01
C GLU A 131 4.85 -1.75 -29.85
N ASP A 132 3.92 -2.71 -29.75
CA ASP A 132 2.96 -2.84 -28.67
C ASP A 132 3.70 -2.87 -27.32
N GLU A 133 3.62 -1.76 -26.57
CA GLU A 133 4.12 -1.72 -25.20
C GLU A 133 3.25 -2.61 -24.31
N PRO A 134 3.86 -3.52 -23.53
CA PRO A 134 3.12 -4.47 -22.72
C PRO A 134 2.29 -3.74 -21.68
N ALA A 135 1.13 -4.34 -21.37
CA ALA A 135 0.33 -3.96 -20.23
C ALA A 135 1.23 -3.82 -19.01
N ILE A 136 1.34 -2.59 -18.47
CA ILE A 136 2.01 -2.22 -17.21
C ILE A 136 2.36 -3.49 -16.46
N ALA A 137 3.59 -3.96 -16.72
CA ALA A 137 4.16 -4.95 -15.85
C ALA A 137 4.10 -4.29 -14.47
N ASP A 138 3.69 -5.11 -13.52
CA ASP A 138 3.84 -4.85 -12.10
C ASP A 138 5.36 -4.83 -11.86
N ASP A 139 6.01 -3.80 -12.39
CA ASP A 139 7.41 -3.51 -12.19
C ASP A 139 7.49 -3.27 -10.70
N GLY A 140 8.21 -4.12 -9.98
CA GLY A 140 8.39 -4.02 -8.54
C GLY A 140 9.00 -2.67 -8.20
N GLU A 141 8.15 -1.67 -8.04
CA GLU A 141 8.50 -0.30 -7.71
C GLU A 141 8.34 -0.18 -6.20
N ASP A 142 9.49 -0.19 -5.52
CA ASP A 142 9.72 0.24 -4.14
C ASP A 142 8.45 0.76 -3.46
N GLU A 143 7.70 -0.19 -2.89
CA GLU A 143 6.64 0.04 -1.93
C GLU A 143 7.34 0.68 -0.73
N LEU A 144 7.48 2.00 -0.78
CA LEU A 144 8.01 2.80 0.32
C LEU A 144 6.86 3.01 1.29
N ASP A 145 7.11 2.53 2.50
CA ASP A 145 6.13 2.31 3.55
C ASP A 145 5.44 3.63 3.94
N GLU A 146 4.14 3.55 4.23
CA GLU A 146 3.30 4.67 4.69
C GLU A 146 3.89 5.36 5.92
N SER A 147 4.70 4.64 6.69
CA SER A 147 5.49 5.11 7.83
C SER A 147 6.46 6.25 7.43
N GLU A 148 7.13 6.13 6.28
CA GLU A 148 8.08 7.13 5.78
C GLU A 148 7.39 8.46 5.44
N SER A 149 6.21 8.38 4.80
CA SER A 149 5.39 9.55 4.49
C SER A 149 5.06 10.35 5.76
N VAL A 150 4.65 9.65 6.83
CA VAL A 150 4.31 10.29 8.10
C VAL A 150 5.53 11.00 8.71
N LEU A 151 6.69 10.34 8.77
CA LEU A 151 7.91 10.95 9.31
C LEU A 151 8.35 12.18 8.52
N MET A 152 8.30 12.12 7.19
CA MET A 152 8.67 13.24 6.34
C MET A 152 7.72 14.43 6.53
N GLN A 153 6.41 14.19 6.68
CA GLN A 153 5.44 15.23 7.00
C GLN A 153 5.66 15.84 8.39
N MET A 154 6.09 15.04 9.37
CA MET A 154 6.49 15.50 10.71
C MET A 154 7.81 16.29 10.73
N ASN A 155 8.50 16.42 9.58
CA ASN A 155 9.81 17.06 9.43
C ASN A 155 10.99 16.24 9.98
N LEU A 156 10.85 14.92 10.09
CA LEU A 156 11.96 14.02 10.41
C LEU A 156 12.74 13.68 9.13
N LYS A 157 14.05 13.48 9.28
CA LYS A 157 14.94 13.13 8.17
C LYS A 157 15.04 11.62 8.06
N LEU A 158 14.83 11.12 6.85
CA LEU A 158 14.91 9.72 6.50
C LEU A 158 16.19 9.45 5.74
N LEU A 159 16.73 8.25 5.92
CA LEU A 159 17.89 7.75 5.19
C LEU A 159 17.44 6.56 4.33
N GLY A 160 17.88 6.55 3.07
CA GLY A 160 17.68 5.42 2.18
C GLY A 160 18.62 4.26 2.54
N ALA A 161 18.42 3.13 1.85
CA ALA A 161 19.28 1.95 1.97
C ALA A 161 20.75 2.23 1.60
N ASP A 162 20.99 3.27 0.80
CA ASP A 162 22.29 3.77 0.39
C ASP A 162 22.95 4.70 1.42
N GLY A 163 22.28 5.01 2.53
CA GLY A 163 22.73 5.97 3.53
C GLY A 163 22.58 7.43 3.13
N MET A 164 21.93 7.72 1.99
CA MET A 164 21.66 9.09 1.55
C MET A 164 20.35 9.61 2.15
N ILE A 165 20.27 10.93 2.38
CA ILE A 165 19.05 11.55 2.88
C ILE A 165 17.97 11.54 1.81
N LEU A 166 16.82 10.97 2.14
CA LEU A 166 15.64 10.97 1.28
C LEU A 166 15.07 12.40 1.15
N ARG A 167 14.95 12.87 -0.09
CA ARG A 167 14.40 14.20 -0.41
C ARG A 167 12.90 14.20 -0.67
N SER A 168 12.35 13.05 -1.02
CA SER A 168 10.93 12.89 -1.28
C SER A 168 10.53 11.43 -1.20
N VAL A 169 9.32 11.16 -0.73
CA VAL A 169 8.71 9.83 -0.73
C VAL A 169 7.55 9.81 -1.72
N LYS A 170 7.50 8.79 -2.57
CA LYS A 170 6.33 8.52 -3.42
C LYS A 170 5.44 7.53 -2.68
N GLN A 171 4.14 7.76 -2.72
CA GLN A 171 3.15 6.85 -2.16
C GLN A 171 1.93 6.80 -3.07
N TRP A 172 1.14 5.75 -2.96
CA TRP A 172 -0.15 5.68 -3.61
C TRP A 172 -1.24 6.22 -2.68
N VAL A 173 -2.20 6.94 -3.25
CA VAL A 173 -3.39 7.41 -2.52
C VAL A 173 -4.63 7.21 -3.37
N MET A 174 -5.78 7.08 -2.72
CA MET A 174 -7.08 7.01 -3.37
C MET A 174 -7.73 8.40 -3.35
N ARG A 175 -7.98 8.99 -4.52
CA ARG A 175 -8.72 10.26 -4.65
C ARG A 175 -10.06 10.02 -5.31
N CYS A 176 -11.12 10.57 -4.71
CA CYS A 176 -12.44 10.55 -5.31
C CYS A 176 -12.53 11.52 -6.50
N SER A 177 -12.95 11.05 -7.67
CA SER A 177 -13.13 11.90 -8.85
C SER A 177 -14.32 12.86 -8.73
N GLY A 178 -15.31 12.54 -7.89
CA GLY A 178 -16.52 13.36 -7.70
C GLY A 178 -16.37 14.43 -6.62
N CYS A 179 -16.02 14.02 -5.39
CA CYS A 179 -15.96 14.93 -4.23
C CYS A 179 -14.54 15.36 -3.84
N PHE A 180 -13.52 14.88 -4.55
CA PHE A 180 -12.10 15.20 -4.36
C PHE A 180 -11.50 14.84 -3.00
N THR A 181 -12.22 14.11 -2.16
CA THR A 181 -11.68 13.56 -0.92
C THR A 181 -10.57 12.57 -1.22
N GLN A 182 -9.45 12.75 -0.52
CA GLN A 182 -8.32 11.84 -0.50
C GLN A 182 -8.47 10.85 0.65
N GLN A 183 -8.14 9.60 0.40
CA GLN A 183 -8.04 8.52 1.37
C GLN A 183 -6.68 7.83 1.16
N SER A 184 -6.00 7.52 2.25
CA SER A 184 -4.73 6.77 2.27
C SER A 184 -4.95 5.29 1.95
N SER A 185 -6.04 4.71 2.47
CA SER A 185 -6.38 3.29 2.30
C SER A 185 -6.55 2.92 0.82
N LEU A 186 -5.62 2.12 0.31
CA LEU A 186 -5.58 1.64 -1.08
C LEU A 186 -6.66 0.59 -1.39
N GLU A 187 -7.11 -0.13 -0.36
CA GLU A 187 -8.15 -1.16 -0.48
C GLU A 187 -9.57 -0.58 -0.56
N SER A 188 -9.72 0.72 -0.28
CA SER A 188 -11.02 1.39 -0.30
C SER A 188 -11.62 1.38 -1.72
N GLN A 189 -12.77 0.72 -1.87
CA GLN A 189 -13.50 0.67 -3.15
C GLN A 189 -14.52 1.82 -3.29
N PHE A 190 -15.05 2.30 -2.17
CA PHE A 190 -16.03 3.39 -2.09
C PHE A 190 -15.44 4.60 -1.36
N CYS A 191 -15.87 5.80 -1.78
CA CYS A 191 -15.43 7.03 -1.14
C CYS A 191 -16.11 7.21 0.22
N SER A 192 -15.34 7.40 1.29
CA SER A 192 -15.88 7.58 2.65
C SER A 192 -16.76 8.83 2.84
N LYS A 193 -16.62 9.84 1.97
CA LYS A 193 -17.40 11.09 2.05
C LYS A 193 -18.72 11.04 1.29
N CYS A 194 -18.71 10.49 0.07
CA CYS A 194 -19.89 10.52 -0.82
C CYS A 194 -20.48 9.13 -1.11
N GLY A 195 -19.87 8.05 -0.63
CA GLY A 195 -20.34 6.67 -0.82
C GLY A 195 -20.18 6.12 -2.25
N ASN A 196 -19.79 6.95 -3.22
CA ASN A 196 -19.68 6.52 -4.62
C ASN A 196 -18.42 5.67 -4.86
N MET A 197 -18.52 4.71 -5.78
CA MET A 197 -17.39 3.93 -6.29
C MET A 197 -16.56 4.75 -7.31
N SER A 198 -16.09 5.91 -6.89
CA SER A 198 -15.41 6.91 -7.74
C SER A 198 -13.96 7.15 -7.33
N LEU A 199 -13.37 6.23 -6.58
CA LEU A 199 -11.97 6.32 -6.16
C LEU A 199 -11.01 5.90 -7.29
N VAL A 200 -10.07 6.79 -7.56
CA VAL A 200 -8.96 6.61 -8.51
C VAL A 200 -7.66 6.56 -7.73
N ARG A 201 -6.83 5.56 -8.05
CA ARG A 201 -5.49 5.40 -7.46
C ARG A 201 -4.55 6.39 -8.14
N LEU A 202 -3.99 7.32 -7.38
CA LEU A 202 -3.05 8.35 -7.83
C LEU A 202 -1.75 8.24 -7.05
N GLN A 203 -0.64 8.55 -7.71
CA GLN A 203 0.64 8.68 -7.03
C GLN A 203 0.71 10.08 -6.38
N ALA A 204 1.07 10.12 -5.10
CA ALA A 204 1.38 11.32 -4.35
C ALA A 204 2.89 11.37 -4.06
N VAL A 205 3.45 12.57 -4.06
CA VAL A 205 4.84 12.81 -3.63
C VAL A 205 4.80 13.69 -2.40
N VAL A 206 5.44 13.25 -1.33
CA VAL A 206 5.73 14.07 -0.15
C VAL A 206 7.15 14.57 -0.30
N ASP A 207 7.33 15.88 -0.34
CA ASP A 207 8.66 16.49 -0.40
C ASP A 207 9.29 16.58 1.01
N ASP A 208 10.60 16.82 1.11
CA ASP A 208 11.36 16.99 2.36
C ASP A 208 10.85 18.09 3.31
N ARG A 209 10.02 19.01 2.79
CA ARG A 209 9.29 20.04 3.54
C ARG A 209 7.98 19.53 4.15
N GLY A 210 7.63 18.26 3.95
CA GLY A 210 6.38 17.68 4.39
C GLY A 210 5.16 18.12 3.59
N GLN A 211 5.34 18.72 2.40
CA GLN A 211 4.22 19.08 1.52
C GLN A 211 3.89 17.90 0.62
N GLN A 212 2.64 17.44 0.66
CA GLN A 212 2.14 16.41 -0.22
C GLN A 212 1.55 17.03 -1.50
N ARG A 213 1.95 16.52 -2.66
CA ARG A 213 1.40 16.88 -3.98
C ARG A 213 0.94 15.63 -4.73
N LEU A 214 -0.23 15.70 -5.34
CA LEU A 214 -0.74 14.64 -6.19
C LEU A 214 -0.16 14.77 -7.60
N LEU A 215 0.28 13.67 -8.17
CA LEU A 215 0.69 13.61 -9.57
C LEU A 215 -0.55 13.55 -10.48
N PRO A 216 -0.49 14.19 -11.66
CA PRO A 216 -1.62 14.25 -12.57
C PRO A 216 -1.92 12.89 -13.22
N GLU A 217 -3.20 12.63 -13.46
CA GLU A 217 -3.71 11.46 -14.19
C GLU A 217 -3.32 11.43 -15.68
N SER A 218 -2.74 12.51 -16.20
CA SER A 218 -2.37 12.62 -17.62
C SER A 218 -1.38 11.55 -18.05
N LYS A 219 -0.62 10.98 -17.11
CA LYS A 219 0.30 9.86 -17.36
C LYS A 219 -0.35 8.47 -17.19
N ALA A 220 -1.55 8.38 -16.58
CA ALA A 220 -2.25 7.11 -16.44
C ALA A 220 -2.91 6.68 -17.78
N PRO A 221 -3.05 5.37 -18.05
CA PRO A 221 -3.73 4.88 -19.24
C PRO A 221 -5.19 5.36 -19.28
N ALA A 222 -5.68 5.76 -20.45
CA ALA A 222 -7.00 6.40 -20.62
C ALA A 222 -8.18 5.57 -20.09
N ARG A 223 -8.04 4.24 -20.00
CA ARG A 223 -9.04 3.32 -19.43
C ARG A 223 -9.22 3.44 -17.91
N VAL A 224 -8.23 4.00 -17.20
CA VAL A 224 -8.21 4.13 -15.73
C VAL A 224 -8.43 5.58 -15.28
N ARG A 225 -8.38 6.53 -16.21
CA ARG A 225 -8.60 7.96 -15.91
C ARG A 225 -10.02 8.21 -15.41
N SER A 226 -10.14 9.07 -14.41
CA SER A 226 -11.40 9.54 -13.84
C SER A 226 -12.35 10.15 -14.87
N THR A 227 -11.81 10.70 -15.96
CA THR A 227 -12.58 11.36 -17.02
C THR A 227 -13.29 10.38 -17.97
N ASN A 228 -12.94 9.09 -17.95
CA ASN A 228 -13.56 8.10 -18.81
C ASN A 228 -14.87 7.57 -18.20
N THR A 229 -16.00 7.94 -18.80
CA THR A 229 -17.34 7.53 -18.34
C THR A 229 -17.87 6.28 -19.07
N ARG A 230 -17.10 5.67 -19.97
CA ARG A 230 -17.52 4.48 -20.72
C ARG A 230 -17.77 3.30 -19.78
N GLY A 231 -18.90 2.62 -19.97
CA GLY A 231 -19.27 1.45 -19.19
C GLY A 231 -19.79 1.73 -17.78
N THR A 232 -20.00 2.99 -17.42
CA THR A 232 -20.56 3.39 -16.12
C THR A 232 -22.09 3.36 -16.09
N LYS A 233 -22.75 3.48 -17.25
CA LYS A 233 -24.21 3.43 -17.39
C LYS A 233 -24.62 2.14 -18.12
N PHE A 234 -25.38 1.30 -17.44
CA PHE A 234 -25.89 0.02 -17.94
C PHE A 234 -27.14 -0.38 -17.15
N PRO A 235 -28.04 -1.22 -17.71
CA PRO A 235 -29.21 -1.71 -16.99
C PRO A 235 -28.79 -2.62 -15.83
N LEU A 236 -29.38 -2.40 -14.66
CA LEU A 236 -29.15 -3.24 -13.48
C LEU A 236 -30.16 -4.39 -13.44
N PRO A 237 -29.75 -5.61 -13.05
CA PRO A 237 -30.70 -6.68 -12.77
C PRO A 237 -31.59 -6.31 -11.59
N MET A 238 -32.83 -6.82 -11.59
CA MET A 238 -33.71 -6.65 -10.45
C MET A 238 -33.10 -7.31 -9.19
N PRO A 239 -33.20 -6.66 -8.02
CA PRO A 239 -32.71 -7.25 -6.78
C PRO A 239 -33.53 -8.49 -6.44
N VAL A 240 -32.84 -9.60 -6.14
CA VAL A 240 -33.47 -10.86 -5.76
C VAL A 240 -33.27 -11.08 -4.26
N ALA A 241 -34.30 -11.57 -3.58
CA ALA A 241 -34.21 -12.00 -2.18
C ALA A 241 -34.02 -13.52 -2.09
N GLY A 242 -33.34 -13.99 -1.04
CA GLY A 242 -33.19 -15.41 -0.74
C GLY A 242 -31.73 -15.84 -0.53
N ARG A 243 -31.57 -17.11 -0.10
CA ARG A 243 -30.28 -17.66 0.32
C ARG A 243 -29.26 -17.79 -0.82
N HIS A 244 -29.74 -17.87 -2.05
CA HIS A 244 -28.94 -18.02 -3.28
C HIS A 244 -29.00 -16.77 -4.16
N ALA A 245 -29.39 -15.62 -3.62
CA ALA A 245 -29.39 -14.36 -4.35
C ALA A 245 -27.95 -13.85 -4.51
N HIS A 246 -27.54 -13.60 -5.76
CA HIS A 246 -26.24 -13.04 -6.11
C HIS A 246 -26.40 -11.62 -6.64
N ASN A 247 -26.81 -10.70 -5.76
CA ASN A 247 -26.97 -9.29 -6.10
C ASN A 247 -25.60 -8.61 -6.29
N LEU A 248 -25.56 -7.61 -7.16
CA LEU A 248 -24.38 -6.76 -7.32
C LEU A 248 -24.15 -5.95 -6.03
N ILE A 249 -22.90 -5.81 -5.64
CA ILE A 249 -22.49 -4.89 -4.57
C ILE A 249 -22.37 -3.51 -5.18
N LEU A 250 -23.16 -2.56 -4.72
CA LEU A 250 -23.25 -1.19 -5.24
C LEU A 250 -22.92 -0.13 -4.18
N ALA A 251 -22.83 -0.52 -2.91
CA ALA A 251 -22.54 0.36 -1.78
C ALA A 251 -21.59 -0.29 -0.76
N GLU A 252 -21.02 0.53 0.12
CA GLU A 252 -19.99 0.14 1.11
C GLU A 252 -20.53 -0.83 2.17
N ASP A 253 -21.74 -0.61 2.65
CA ASP A 253 -22.45 -1.48 3.61
C ASP A 253 -22.69 -2.87 3.03
N GLN A 254 -23.09 -2.96 1.76
CA GLN A 254 -23.24 -4.22 1.04
C GLN A 254 -21.91 -4.97 0.89
N LEU A 255 -20.81 -4.22 0.68
CA LEU A 255 -19.47 -4.79 0.62
C LEU A 255 -19.05 -5.36 1.98
N ALA A 256 -19.28 -4.61 3.06
CA ALA A 256 -18.99 -5.07 4.42
C ALA A 256 -19.77 -6.35 4.76
N GLU A 257 -21.06 -6.42 4.44
CA GLU A 257 -21.88 -7.61 4.64
C GLU A 257 -21.35 -8.80 3.80
N ALA A 258 -20.93 -8.56 2.56
CA ALA A 258 -20.35 -9.60 1.71
C ALA A 258 -19.01 -10.12 2.26
N VAL A 259 -18.16 -9.23 2.78
CA VAL A 259 -16.89 -9.60 3.44
C VAL A 259 -17.16 -10.45 4.69
N ASP A 260 -18.12 -10.05 5.53
CA ASP A 260 -18.49 -10.80 6.72
C ASP A 260 -19.08 -12.18 6.40
N LYS A 261 -19.93 -12.25 5.36
CA LYS A 261 -20.44 -13.53 4.85
C LYS A 261 -19.31 -14.43 4.36
N ALA A 262 -18.37 -13.89 3.57
CA ALA A 262 -17.22 -14.64 3.09
C ALA A 262 -16.34 -15.13 4.23
N ARG A 263 -16.11 -14.28 5.25
CA ARG A 263 -15.37 -14.65 6.47
C ARG A 263 -16.05 -15.80 7.23
N ARG A 264 -17.38 -15.76 7.39
CA ARG A 264 -18.15 -16.82 8.07
C ARG A 264 -18.18 -18.13 7.29
N GLN A 265 -18.16 -18.09 5.97
CA GLN A 265 -18.16 -19.28 5.11
C GLN A 265 -16.81 -20.02 5.12
N GLY A 266 -15.78 -19.44 5.73
CA GLY A 266 -14.43 -19.98 5.77
C GLY A 266 -13.71 -19.76 4.44
N LYS A 267 -12.41 -19.49 4.51
CA LYS A 267 -11.59 -19.39 3.31
C LYS A 267 -11.41 -20.77 2.70
N ALA A 268 -11.50 -20.83 1.38
CA ALA A 268 -10.97 -21.97 0.67
C ALA A 268 -9.46 -22.04 0.96
N LYS A 269 -8.99 -23.12 1.62
CA LYS A 269 -7.56 -23.37 1.81
C LYS A 269 -6.93 -23.38 0.41
N MET A 270 -6.16 -22.35 0.09
CA MET A 270 -5.24 -22.36 -1.05
C MET A 270 -4.15 -23.35 -0.66
N GLU A 271 -3.96 -24.34 -1.51
CA GLU A 271 -3.02 -25.41 -1.25
C GLU A 271 -1.65 -24.94 -1.73
N ASP A 272 -0.72 -24.79 -0.78
CA ASP A 272 0.65 -24.44 -1.10
C ASP A 272 1.39 -25.69 -1.56
N VAL A 273 1.90 -25.64 -2.79
CA VAL A 273 2.64 -26.74 -3.42
C VAL A 273 3.99 -26.98 -2.74
N PHE A 274 4.50 -25.98 -2.01
CA PHE A 274 5.77 -26.04 -1.28
C PHE A 274 5.61 -26.37 0.20
N ASP A 275 4.38 -26.63 0.67
CA ASP A 275 4.15 -27.09 2.04
C ASP A 275 4.79 -28.50 2.21
N PRO A 276 5.59 -28.76 3.27
CA PRO A 276 6.14 -30.09 3.51
C PRO A 276 5.07 -31.20 3.66
N ASP A 277 3.83 -30.82 3.96
CA ASP A 277 2.68 -31.72 4.03
C ASP A 277 1.87 -31.78 2.70
N TYR A 278 2.41 -31.23 1.59
CA TYR A 278 1.75 -31.23 0.29
C TYR A 278 1.56 -32.65 -0.26
N SER A 279 0.30 -33.00 -0.56
CA SER A 279 -0.08 -34.29 -1.15
C SER A 279 -0.62 -34.08 -2.57
N LEU A 280 -0.06 -34.81 -3.54
CA LEU A 280 -0.54 -34.80 -4.93
C LEU A 280 -1.98 -35.34 -5.04
N GLU A 281 -2.40 -36.19 -4.10
CA GLU A 281 -3.76 -36.75 -4.06
C GLU A 281 -4.82 -35.72 -3.68
N ASP A 282 -4.50 -34.77 -2.78
CA ASP A 282 -5.41 -33.69 -2.39
C ASP A 282 -5.53 -32.62 -3.48
N HIS A 283 -4.44 -32.39 -4.24
CA HIS A 283 -4.38 -31.39 -5.29
C HIS A 283 -5.13 -31.75 -6.57
N PHE A 284 -4.89 -32.95 -7.12
CA PHE A 284 -5.53 -33.42 -8.34
C PHE A 284 -6.88 -34.10 -8.08
N GLY A 285 -7.14 -34.47 -6.82
CA GLY A 285 -8.31 -35.24 -6.41
C GLY A 285 -8.26 -36.70 -6.89
N ARG A 286 -8.97 -37.59 -6.19
CA ARG A 286 -9.18 -38.96 -6.67
C ARG A 286 -10.16 -38.99 -7.83
N ALA A 287 -9.84 -39.78 -8.86
CA ALA A 287 -10.73 -40.09 -9.97
C ALA A 287 -12.07 -40.64 -9.44
N GLY A 288 -13.18 -39.99 -9.81
CA GLY A 288 -14.53 -40.32 -9.35
C GLY A 288 -15.05 -39.50 -8.17
N SER A 289 -14.23 -38.65 -7.55
CA SER A 289 -14.70 -37.70 -6.53
C SER A 289 -15.37 -36.48 -7.18
N LYS A 290 -16.63 -36.18 -6.81
CA LYS A 290 -17.36 -34.96 -7.23
C LYS A 290 -16.90 -33.73 -6.44
N ARG A 291 -15.60 -33.55 -6.23
CA ARG A 291 -15.11 -32.29 -5.66
C ARG A 291 -15.08 -31.24 -6.77
N PRO A 292 -15.73 -30.08 -6.59
CA PRO A 292 -15.62 -29.02 -7.58
C PRO A 292 -14.14 -28.63 -7.71
N VAL A 293 -13.64 -28.54 -8.95
CA VAL A 293 -12.30 -28.02 -9.24
C VAL A 293 -12.20 -26.66 -8.56
N ARG A 294 -11.42 -26.59 -7.49
CA ARG A 294 -11.32 -25.40 -6.65
C ARG A 294 -10.49 -24.40 -7.44
N ASN A 295 -11.10 -23.28 -7.84
CA ASN A 295 -10.36 -22.21 -8.50
C ASN A 295 -9.22 -21.75 -7.56
N PRO A 296 -7.94 -21.89 -7.93
CA PRO A 296 -6.81 -21.49 -7.09
C PRO A 296 -6.87 -20.01 -6.68
N ASN A 297 -7.53 -19.17 -7.50
CA ASN A 297 -7.70 -17.74 -7.24
C ASN A 297 -8.90 -17.40 -6.34
N ALA A 298 -9.62 -18.40 -5.79
CA ALA A 298 -10.79 -18.18 -4.95
C ALA A 298 -10.47 -17.91 -3.47
N GLY A 299 -9.20 -18.04 -3.05
CA GLY A 299 -8.79 -18.01 -1.64
C GLY A 299 -8.62 -16.63 -0.99
N SER A 300 -8.44 -15.55 -1.78
CA SER A 300 -7.99 -14.25 -1.26
C SER A 300 -8.69 -13.02 -1.84
N ALA A 301 -9.58 -13.18 -2.82
CA ALA A 301 -10.18 -12.02 -3.48
C ALA A 301 -11.26 -11.37 -2.61
N MET A 302 -11.08 -10.09 -2.29
CA MET A 302 -12.17 -9.23 -1.79
C MET A 302 -13.45 -9.43 -2.62
N PRO A 303 -14.65 -9.36 -2.02
CA PRO A 303 -15.88 -9.45 -2.77
C PRO A 303 -15.90 -8.44 -3.92
N LYS A 304 -16.33 -8.92 -5.08
CA LYS A 304 -16.32 -8.14 -6.31
C LYS A 304 -17.41 -7.08 -6.27
N VAL A 305 -17.02 -5.80 -6.29
CA VAL A 305 -17.96 -4.67 -6.40
C VAL A 305 -18.46 -4.51 -7.83
N GLY A 306 -19.79 -4.43 -7.99
CA GLY A 306 -20.46 -4.37 -9.28
C GLY A 306 -19.95 -5.42 -10.27
N TYR A 307 -19.66 -5.01 -11.50
CA TYR A 307 -19.02 -5.86 -12.51
C TYR A 307 -17.48 -5.81 -12.48
N GLY A 308 -16.89 -5.04 -11.55
CA GLY A 308 -15.46 -4.78 -11.43
C GLY A 308 -14.97 -3.66 -12.35
N LYS A 309 -13.95 -2.90 -11.92
CA LYS A 309 -13.43 -1.71 -12.64
C LYS A 309 -12.86 -2.00 -14.03
N ARG A 310 -12.46 -3.24 -14.32
CA ARG A 310 -11.82 -3.64 -15.59
C ARG A 310 -12.81 -4.19 -16.63
N VAL A 311 -14.08 -4.31 -16.28
CA VAL A 311 -15.08 -4.96 -17.13
C VAL A 311 -16.17 -3.96 -17.47
N ASN A 312 -16.29 -3.61 -18.74
CA ASN A 312 -17.41 -2.83 -19.25
C ASN A 312 -18.59 -3.78 -19.54
N PRO A 313 -19.74 -3.67 -18.85
CA PRO A 313 -20.91 -4.52 -19.07
C PRO A 313 -21.52 -4.36 -20.47
N ASN A 314 -21.26 -3.22 -21.13
CA ASN A 314 -21.79 -2.92 -22.46
C ASN A 314 -20.93 -3.48 -23.60
N ASP A 315 -19.74 -4.02 -23.32
CA ASP A 315 -18.90 -4.60 -24.37
C ASP A 315 -19.45 -5.95 -24.83
N VAL A 316 -19.45 -6.17 -26.14
CA VAL A 316 -19.90 -7.42 -26.76
C VAL A 316 -18.92 -8.53 -26.40
N ARG A 317 -19.39 -9.54 -25.66
CA ARG A 317 -18.59 -10.72 -25.33
C ARG A 317 -18.77 -11.79 -26.39
N ALA A 318 -17.70 -12.52 -26.69
CA ALA A 318 -17.77 -13.71 -27.52
C ALA A 318 -18.78 -14.71 -26.91
N ARG A 319 -19.68 -15.23 -27.75
CA ARG A 319 -20.70 -16.17 -27.33
C ARG A 319 -19.98 -17.45 -26.86
N PRO A 320 -20.19 -17.93 -25.61
CA PRO A 320 -19.59 -19.18 -25.18
C PRO A 320 -20.05 -20.29 -26.12
N LYS A 321 -19.11 -21.11 -26.60
CA LYS A 321 -19.44 -22.30 -27.38
C LYS A 321 -20.35 -23.17 -26.50
N ARG A 322 -21.58 -23.41 -26.97
CA ARG A 322 -22.47 -24.40 -26.35
C ARG A 322 -21.82 -25.76 -26.59
N THR A 323 -21.22 -26.34 -25.56
CA THR A 323 -20.85 -27.75 -25.48
C THR A 323 -21.95 -28.51 -24.77
#